data_AF-A0A1G9WSC1-F1
#
_entry.id   AF-A0A1G9WSC1-F1
#
_cell.length_a   1.000
_cell.length_b   1.000
_cell.length_c   1.000
_cell.angle_alpha   90.00
_cell.angle_beta   90.00
_cell.angle_gamma   90.00
#
_symmetry.space_group_name_H-M   'P 1'
#
loop_
_entity.id
_entity.type
_entity.pdbx_description
1 polymer ?
#
loop_
_entity_poly.entity_id
_entity_poly.type
_entity_poly.pdbx_seq_one_letter_code
_entity_poly.pdbx_strand_id
1 'polypeptide(L)'
;MKKLRFIAIMFAMIFILAACGSTEEASKSSGNEGEKTEEAKEVRITHKYGKVTIEKNPKKVVVFDFGVLDALDTLGVEITALPQAIVPKKLEKYAGSEYTNVGSLKEPDFEALHELQPDVIFISSRQAELYDQFAEIAPTVFVDVDYANYMSSLEKNFKLLAEVFEKEDALDEKMNELNASIEALNKEASASDSKTLILLANEGKVSAFGQGSRYGFVHDVFGFKAVDDNLEVSQHGQSVTFEYILEKNPDVLFVVDRSAAIGGEVGAKDTLENELVMKTNAYKNGKIIYLDAVNWYIAGNGITSTQSMVEEVKAALE
;
A
#
# COMPACT_ATOMS: atom_id res chain seq x y z
N MET A 1 21.40 55.87 60.66
CA MET A 1 20.33 55.38 59.76
C MET A 1 19.73 56.60 59.06
N LYS A 2 20.10 56.81 57.79
CA LYS A 2 20.00 58.07 57.03
C LYS A 2 18.59 58.16 56.40
N LYS A 3 17.70 58.99 56.94
CA LYS A 3 17.37 60.38 56.59
C LYS A 3 16.55 60.54 55.29
N LEU A 4 15.23 60.51 55.50
CA LEU A 4 14.13 61.00 54.68
C LEU A 4 14.22 62.53 54.50
N ARG A 5 14.02 63.06 53.28
CA ARG A 5 13.90 64.51 53.03
C ARG A 5 12.92 64.85 51.89
N PHE A 6 11.97 65.73 52.23
CA PHE A 6 11.44 66.91 51.50
C PHE A 6 10.84 66.72 50.08
N ILE A 7 9.52 66.87 49.89
CA ILE A 7 8.69 68.10 49.79
C ILE A 7 8.78 68.81 48.42
N ALA A 8 7.63 68.77 47.72
CA ALA A 8 6.99 69.76 46.85
C ALA A 8 7.77 70.46 45.71
N ILE A 9 7.15 70.50 44.51
CA ILE A 9 6.53 71.71 43.94
C ILE A 9 5.76 71.32 42.67
N MET A 10 4.51 71.79 42.63
CA MET A 10 3.53 71.73 41.55
C MET A 10 3.58 73.06 40.76
N PHE A 11 3.10 73.04 39.52
CA PHE A 11 2.73 74.19 38.65
C PHE A 11 3.84 74.92 37.88
N ALA A 12 3.85 74.81 36.54
CA ALA A 12 3.11 75.70 35.62
C ALA A 12 3.68 75.70 34.18
N MET A 13 2.79 75.43 33.21
CA MET A 13 2.69 75.95 31.83
C MET A 13 3.89 76.66 31.17
N ILE A 14 4.24 76.23 29.95
CA ILE A 14 4.39 77.09 28.74
C ILE A 14 4.15 76.21 27.49
N PHE A 15 3.19 76.63 26.68
CA PHE A 15 3.00 76.23 25.28
C PHE A 15 4.05 76.91 24.40
N ILE A 16 4.49 76.30 23.28
CA ILE A 16 4.61 76.93 21.92
C ILE A 16 5.36 75.99 20.93
N LEU A 17 4.62 75.60 19.89
CA LEU A 17 4.94 75.43 18.45
C LEU A 17 6.19 74.64 17.95
N ALA A 18 5.87 73.54 17.24
CA ALA A 18 6.24 73.19 15.85
C ALA A 18 7.64 73.51 15.29
N ALA A 19 8.35 72.46 14.85
CA ALA A 19 9.01 72.41 13.52
C ALA A 19 9.50 70.99 13.21
N CYS A 20 9.17 70.50 12.01
CA CYS A 20 9.71 69.28 11.39
C CYS A 20 11.23 69.34 11.23
N GLY A 21 11.90 68.20 11.36
CA GLY A 21 13.31 68.07 11.00
C GLY A 21 13.79 66.64 11.13
N SER A 22 13.76 65.91 10.02
CA SER A 22 14.37 64.60 9.78
C SER A 22 15.78 64.46 10.36
N THR A 23 16.10 63.31 10.97
CA THR A 23 17.24 62.40 10.69
C THR A 23 17.46 61.54 11.94
N GLU A 24 17.01 60.28 11.93
CA GLU A 24 17.37 59.30 12.96
C GLU A 24 18.54 58.44 12.46
N GLU A 25 19.67 58.60 13.14
CA GLU A 25 20.81 57.70 13.09
C GLU A 25 20.51 56.38 13.82
N ALA A 26 21.06 55.32 13.25
CA ALA A 26 20.92 53.93 13.64
C ALA A 26 21.37 53.63 15.08
N SER A 27 20.50 52.94 15.82
CA SER A 27 20.90 52.10 16.95
C SER A 27 20.82 50.64 16.52
N LYS A 28 21.99 49.99 16.44
CA LYS A 28 22.14 48.55 16.21
C LYS A 28 21.58 47.78 17.41
N SER A 29 20.39 47.19 17.26
CA SER A 29 19.95 46.06 18.08
C SER A 29 20.41 44.77 17.41
N SER A 30 21.17 43.97 18.16
CA SER A 30 21.64 42.64 17.80
C SER A 30 20.44 41.77 17.42
N GLY A 31 20.45 41.25 16.20
CA GLY A 31 19.45 40.30 15.71
C GLY A 31 19.63 38.97 16.41
N ASN A 32 18.67 38.61 17.25
CA ASN A 32 18.42 37.22 17.59
C ASN A 32 17.65 36.64 16.39
N GLU A 33 18.36 35.97 15.48
CA GLU A 33 17.74 35.11 14.48
C GLU A 33 17.01 34.01 15.24
N GLY A 34 15.70 34.21 15.46
CA GLY A 34 14.82 33.15 15.87
C GLY A 34 14.80 32.11 14.76
N GLU A 35 15.39 30.94 15.05
CA GLU A 35 15.04 29.70 14.38
C GLU A 35 13.52 29.63 14.30
N LYS A 36 12.97 29.77 13.09
CA LYS A 36 11.62 29.32 12.81
C LYS A 36 11.66 27.80 12.93
N THR A 37 11.29 27.30 14.10
CA THR A 37 10.83 25.92 14.22
C THR A 37 9.58 25.83 13.35
N GLU A 38 9.70 25.24 12.16
CA GLU A 38 8.52 24.80 11.42
C GLU A 38 7.80 23.81 12.32
N GLU A 39 6.58 24.15 12.76
CA GLU A 39 5.72 23.18 13.43
C GLU A 39 5.52 22.00 12.47
N ALA A 40 5.98 20.82 12.87
CA ALA A 40 5.80 19.60 12.09
C ALA A 40 4.30 19.41 11.84
N LYS A 41 3.91 19.40 10.56
CA LYS A 41 2.51 19.17 10.19
C LYS A 41 2.17 17.72 10.51
N GLU A 42 1.15 17.52 11.33
CA GLU A 42 0.67 16.18 11.68
C GLU A 42 -0.42 15.69 10.71
N VAL A 43 -0.47 14.39 10.46
CA VAL A 43 -1.60 13.67 9.82
C VAL A 43 -2.24 12.74 10.83
N ARG A 44 -3.56 12.81 10.98
CA ARG A 44 -4.34 11.90 11.83
C ARG A 44 -5.01 10.83 10.98
N ILE A 45 -4.59 9.59 11.20
CA ILE A 45 -5.02 8.44 10.42
C ILE A 45 -5.97 7.60 11.27
N THR A 46 -7.09 7.20 10.70
CA THR A 46 -8.04 6.26 11.33
C THR A 46 -8.03 4.95 10.56
N HIS A 47 -7.79 3.85 11.26
CA HIS A 47 -7.78 2.50 10.72
C HIS A 47 -8.44 1.52 11.69
N LYS A 48 -8.42 0.21 11.37
CA LYS A 48 -9.08 -0.86 12.14
C LYS A 48 -8.73 -0.85 13.64
N TYR A 49 -7.50 -0.53 14.00
CA TYR A 49 -7.00 -0.53 15.39
C TYR A 49 -7.13 0.82 16.13
N GLY A 50 -7.82 1.81 15.54
CA GLY A 50 -8.03 3.12 16.16
C GLY A 50 -7.41 4.26 15.38
N LYS A 51 -6.94 5.28 16.12
CA LYS A 51 -6.38 6.51 15.56
C LYS A 51 -4.90 6.59 15.87
N VAL A 52 -4.11 6.94 14.87
CA VAL A 52 -2.68 7.21 14.99
C VAL A 52 -2.38 8.58 14.41
N THR A 53 -1.52 9.34 15.08
CA THR A 53 -1.02 10.63 14.60
C THR A 53 0.43 10.44 14.23
N ILE A 54 0.80 10.87 13.03
CA ILE A 54 2.19 10.87 12.55
C ILE A 54 2.57 12.24 12.02
N GLU A 55 3.84 12.59 12.11
CA GLU A 55 4.39 13.76 11.41
C GLU A 55 4.39 13.50 9.90
N LYS A 56 4.13 14.55 9.10
CA LYS A 56 4.30 14.49 7.65
C LYS A 56 5.76 14.25 7.30
N ASN A 57 5.99 13.53 6.22
CA ASN A 57 7.31 13.18 5.69
C ASN A 57 8.25 12.49 6.70
N PRO A 58 7.80 11.41 7.37
CA PRO A 58 8.63 10.64 8.28
C PRO A 58 9.90 10.15 7.56
N LYS A 59 11.02 10.06 8.28
CA LYS A 59 12.34 9.74 7.72
C LYS A 59 12.71 8.27 7.88
N LYS A 60 12.34 7.67 9.01
CA LYS A 60 12.56 6.26 9.31
C LYS A 60 11.29 5.46 9.04
N VAL A 61 11.10 5.09 7.77
CA VAL A 61 9.90 4.43 7.26
C VAL A 61 10.12 2.93 7.20
N VAL A 62 9.27 2.18 7.90
CA VAL A 62 9.26 0.71 7.89
C VAL A 62 7.99 0.20 7.19
N VAL A 63 8.15 -0.75 6.27
CA VAL A 63 7.02 -1.26 5.47
C VAL A 63 6.99 -2.79 5.49
N PHE A 64 5.91 -3.35 6.03
CA PHE A 64 5.65 -4.80 6.12
C PHE A 64 4.64 -5.30 5.07
N ASP A 65 4.26 -4.46 4.12
CA ASP A 65 3.38 -4.83 3.01
C ASP A 65 4.00 -4.42 1.67
N PHE A 66 4.18 -5.38 0.77
CA PHE A 66 4.87 -5.13 -0.50
C PHE A 66 4.03 -4.32 -1.50
N GLY A 67 2.69 -4.30 -1.38
CA GLY A 67 1.84 -3.40 -2.17
C GLY A 67 1.97 -1.95 -1.69
N VAL A 68 2.04 -1.76 -0.37
CA VAL A 68 2.37 -0.44 0.21
C VAL A 68 3.78 -0.01 -0.18
N LEU A 69 4.76 -0.92 -0.16
CA LEU A 69 6.13 -0.65 -0.59
C LEU A 69 6.16 -0.21 -2.06
N ASP A 70 5.48 -0.94 -2.93
CA ASP A 70 5.36 -0.63 -4.36
C ASP A 70 4.74 0.76 -4.59
N ALA A 71 3.67 1.11 -3.86
CA ALA A 71 3.07 2.44 -3.95
C ALA A 71 4.03 3.55 -3.47
N LEU A 72 4.68 3.37 -2.32
CA LEU A 72 5.63 4.35 -1.80
C LEU A 72 6.85 4.53 -2.71
N ASP A 73 7.37 3.44 -3.27
CA ASP A 73 8.45 3.49 -4.25
C ASP A 73 8.04 4.25 -5.51
N THR A 74 6.84 3.98 -6.02
CA THR A 74 6.27 4.67 -7.19
C THR A 74 6.14 6.17 -6.94
N LEU A 75 5.82 6.58 -5.70
CA LEU A 75 5.73 7.99 -5.29
C LEU A 75 7.09 8.63 -4.95
N GLY A 76 8.18 7.87 -5.05
CA GLY A 76 9.54 8.34 -4.77
C GLY A 76 9.77 8.62 -3.29
N VAL A 77 9.24 7.76 -2.42
CA VAL A 77 9.46 7.80 -0.97
C VAL A 77 10.64 6.91 -0.59
N GLU A 78 11.52 7.42 0.26
CA GLU A 78 12.66 6.66 0.80
C GLU A 78 12.20 5.69 1.89
N ILE A 79 12.67 4.44 1.82
CA ILE A 79 12.31 3.38 2.75
C ILE A 79 13.54 2.98 3.54
N THR A 80 13.38 2.79 4.84
CA THR A 80 14.48 2.48 5.75
C THR A 80 14.60 0.98 6.01
N ALA A 81 13.47 0.30 6.19
CA ALA A 81 13.46 -1.11 6.53
C ALA A 81 12.25 -1.84 5.99
N LEU A 82 12.45 -3.12 5.71
CA LEU A 82 11.41 -4.02 5.25
C LEU A 82 11.81 -5.47 5.56
N PRO A 83 10.85 -6.41 5.55
CA PRO A 83 11.17 -7.84 5.59
C PRO A 83 11.91 -8.28 4.34
N GLN A 84 13.08 -8.91 4.47
CA GLN A 84 13.89 -9.35 3.33
C GLN A 84 13.85 -10.86 3.08
N ALA A 85 13.06 -11.62 3.85
CA ALA A 85 12.97 -13.08 3.69
C ALA A 85 12.54 -13.52 2.26
N ILE A 86 11.58 -12.81 1.65
CA ILE A 86 11.13 -13.02 0.27
C ILE A 86 10.82 -11.66 -0.35
N VAL A 87 11.80 -11.03 -1.01
CA VAL A 87 11.59 -9.76 -1.72
C VAL A 87 11.13 -10.04 -3.15
N PRO A 88 10.01 -9.46 -3.60
CA PRO A 88 9.55 -9.59 -4.99
C PRO A 88 10.59 -9.11 -6.00
N LYS A 89 10.72 -9.79 -7.14
CA LYS A 89 11.70 -9.44 -8.17
C LYS A 89 11.61 -7.98 -8.66
N LYS A 90 10.40 -7.44 -8.81
CA LYS A 90 10.20 -6.02 -9.20
C LYS A 90 10.71 -5.03 -8.16
N LEU A 91 10.84 -5.48 -6.92
CA LEU A 91 11.31 -4.73 -5.77
C LEU A 91 12.70 -5.22 -5.33
N GLU A 92 13.45 -5.93 -6.19
CA GLU A 92 14.71 -6.60 -5.82
C GLU A 92 15.79 -5.65 -5.27
N LYS A 93 15.74 -4.36 -5.64
CA LYS A 93 16.61 -3.34 -5.05
C LYS A 93 16.51 -3.31 -3.52
N TYR A 94 15.34 -3.60 -2.96
CA TYR A 94 15.10 -3.62 -1.52
C TYR A 94 15.67 -4.85 -0.79
N ALA A 95 16.29 -5.79 -1.51
CA ALA A 95 17.06 -6.89 -0.92
C ALA A 95 18.51 -6.48 -0.56
N GLY A 96 18.93 -5.26 -0.91
CA GLY A 96 20.26 -4.73 -0.62
C GLY A 96 20.49 -4.45 0.87
N SER A 97 21.77 -4.43 1.28
CA SER A 97 22.19 -4.18 2.66
C SER A 97 21.99 -2.73 3.13
N GLU A 98 21.69 -1.81 2.22
CA GLU A 98 21.31 -0.43 2.52
C GLU A 98 19.95 -0.33 3.23
N TYR A 99 19.12 -1.37 3.14
CA TYR A 99 17.85 -1.48 3.85
C TYR A 99 18.01 -2.40 5.06
N THR A 100 17.45 -2.01 6.20
CA THR A 100 17.49 -2.86 7.40
C THR A 100 16.51 -4.02 7.22
N ASN A 101 17.01 -5.25 7.36
CA ASN A 101 16.15 -6.44 7.40
C ASN A 101 15.39 -6.50 8.72
N VAL A 102 14.07 -6.46 8.68
CA VAL A 102 13.20 -6.58 9.87
C VAL A 102 12.45 -7.91 9.90
N GLY A 103 13.08 -8.97 9.38
CA GLY A 103 12.60 -10.35 9.46
C GLY A 103 11.76 -10.77 8.25
N SER A 104 10.60 -11.38 8.51
CA SER A 104 9.66 -11.83 7.49
C SER A 104 8.28 -11.19 7.67
N LEU A 105 7.40 -11.34 6.66
CA LEU A 105 6.04 -10.83 6.73
C LEU A 105 5.21 -11.43 7.89
N LYS A 106 5.59 -12.59 8.42
CA LYS A 106 4.87 -13.28 9.51
C LYS A 106 5.66 -13.37 10.81
N GLU A 107 6.98 -13.23 10.74
CA GLU A 107 7.89 -13.27 11.88
C GLU A 107 8.74 -12.00 11.82
N PRO A 108 8.19 -10.86 12.29
CA PRO A 108 8.92 -9.61 12.38
C PRO A 108 10.09 -9.72 13.37
N ASP A 109 11.19 -9.07 13.04
CA ASP A 109 12.31 -8.87 13.96
C ASP A 109 12.05 -7.62 14.82
N PHE A 110 11.42 -7.82 15.98
CA PHE A 110 11.12 -6.73 16.91
C PHE A 110 12.36 -6.13 17.59
N GLU A 111 13.47 -6.86 17.68
CA GLU A 111 14.72 -6.33 18.21
C GLU A 111 15.31 -5.32 17.22
N ALA A 112 15.40 -5.69 15.93
CA ALA A 112 15.84 -4.79 14.88
C ALA A 112 14.94 -3.55 14.77
N LEU A 113 13.62 -3.70 14.91
CA LEU A 113 12.68 -2.57 14.92
C LEU A 113 12.90 -1.64 16.10
N HIS A 114 13.10 -2.17 17.30
CA HIS A 114 13.34 -1.36 18.49
C HIS A 114 14.66 -0.58 18.38
N GLU A 115 15.72 -1.21 17.86
CA GLU A 115 17.01 -0.54 17.60
C GLU A 115 16.89 0.57 16.55
N LEU A 116 16.07 0.35 15.51
CA LEU A 116 15.90 1.30 14.42
C LEU A 116 15.21 2.59 14.86
N GLN A 117 14.32 2.52 15.86
CA GLN A 117 13.43 3.60 16.30
C GLN A 117 12.69 4.28 15.12
N PRO A 118 11.73 3.59 14.48
CA PRO A 118 10.98 4.10 13.33
C PRO A 118 10.16 5.33 13.66
N ASP A 119 9.96 6.18 12.66
CA ASP A 119 9.00 7.29 12.74
C ASP A 119 7.58 6.81 12.42
N VAL A 120 7.49 5.80 11.54
CA VAL A 120 6.23 5.15 11.16
C VAL A 120 6.47 3.70 10.72
N ILE A 121 5.50 2.83 11.04
CA ILE A 121 5.45 1.46 10.56
C ILE A 121 4.14 1.24 9.79
N PHE A 122 4.23 0.84 8.52
CA PHE A 122 3.08 0.41 7.74
C PHE A 122 2.96 -1.10 7.76
N ILE A 123 1.82 -1.61 8.22
CA ILE A 123 1.52 -3.04 8.27
C ILE A 123 0.20 -3.36 7.56
N SER A 124 -0.04 -4.63 7.27
CA SER A 124 -1.31 -5.12 6.71
C SER A 124 -1.76 -6.42 7.38
N SER A 125 -2.68 -7.14 6.73
CA SER A 125 -3.37 -8.33 7.28
C SER A 125 -2.43 -9.41 7.83
N ARG A 126 -1.24 -9.60 7.27
CA ARG A 126 -0.29 -10.65 7.71
C ARG A 126 0.32 -10.40 9.07
N GLN A 127 0.39 -9.14 9.49
CA GLN A 127 0.95 -8.71 10.78
C GLN A 127 -0.14 -8.30 11.76
N ALA A 128 -1.42 -8.44 11.39
CA ALA A 128 -2.57 -7.93 12.14
C ALA A 128 -2.57 -8.37 13.61
N GLU A 129 -2.25 -9.64 13.89
CA GLU A 129 -2.22 -10.20 15.25
C GLU A 129 -1.08 -9.62 16.12
N LEU A 130 -0.11 -8.95 15.50
CA LEU A 130 1.05 -8.37 16.16
C LEU A 130 0.95 -6.84 16.27
N TYR A 131 -0.20 -6.23 15.93
CA TYR A 131 -0.36 -4.76 15.90
C TYR A 131 0.10 -4.09 17.20
N ASP A 132 -0.30 -4.62 18.35
CA ASP A 132 0.02 -4.02 19.65
C ASP A 132 1.54 -3.98 19.89
N GLN A 133 2.29 -5.01 19.46
CA GLN A 133 3.75 -5.05 19.58
C GLN A 133 4.42 -4.02 18.66
N PHE A 134 3.91 -3.81 17.45
CA PHE A 134 4.39 -2.74 16.57
C PHE A 134 4.10 -1.35 17.15
N ALA A 135 2.89 -1.16 17.70
CA ALA A 135 2.45 0.10 18.28
C ALA A 135 3.21 0.49 19.56
N GLU A 136 3.77 -0.47 20.30
CA GLU A 136 4.68 -0.21 21.42
C GLU A 136 6.02 0.39 20.98
N ILE A 137 6.44 0.16 19.72
CA ILE A 137 7.72 0.62 19.18
C ILE A 137 7.58 2.01 18.52
N ALA A 138 6.58 2.16 17.65
CA ALA A 138 6.40 3.39 16.87
C ALA A 138 4.95 3.54 16.38
N PRO A 139 4.54 4.75 15.93
CA PRO A 139 3.26 4.95 15.27
C PRO A 139 3.05 3.93 14.14
N THR A 140 2.05 3.07 14.31
CA THR A 140 1.80 1.95 13.39
C THR A 140 0.47 2.14 12.66
N VAL A 141 0.55 2.16 11.34
CA VAL A 141 -0.58 2.34 10.42
C VAL A 141 -0.95 1.00 9.82
N PHE A 142 -2.16 0.51 10.13
CA PHE A 142 -2.73 -0.65 9.44
C PHE A 142 -3.40 -0.21 8.13
N VAL A 143 -2.85 -0.70 7.00
CA VAL A 143 -3.35 -0.45 5.65
C VAL A 143 -4.14 -1.68 5.20
N ASP A 144 -5.45 -1.54 5.09
CA ASP A 144 -6.36 -2.64 4.77
C ASP A 144 -6.84 -2.57 3.32
N VAL A 145 -7.13 -3.72 2.73
CA VAL A 145 -7.73 -3.81 1.38
C VAL A 145 -9.10 -4.44 1.51
N ASP A 146 -10.12 -3.68 1.12
CA ASP A 146 -11.48 -4.19 1.03
C ASP A 146 -11.67 -4.80 -0.35
N TYR A 147 -11.52 -6.12 -0.44
CA TYR A 147 -11.63 -6.85 -1.71
C TYR A 147 -13.01 -6.76 -2.36
N ALA A 148 -14.07 -6.51 -1.59
CA ALA A 148 -15.40 -6.27 -2.16
C ALA A 148 -15.52 -4.89 -2.84
N ASN A 149 -14.67 -3.94 -2.46
CA ASN A 149 -14.58 -2.60 -3.02
C ASN A 149 -13.14 -2.29 -3.46
N TYR A 150 -12.51 -3.25 -4.15
CA TYR A 150 -11.07 -3.32 -4.38
C TYR A 150 -10.44 -1.98 -4.79
N MET A 151 -10.81 -1.44 -5.95
CA MET A 151 -10.21 -0.20 -6.46
C MET A 151 -10.44 1.01 -5.56
N SER A 152 -11.65 1.15 -5.00
CA SER A 152 -11.93 2.26 -4.08
C SER A 152 -11.07 2.18 -2.82
N SER A 153 -10.84 0.97 -2.30
CA SER A 153 -9.98 0.75 -1.15
C SER A 153 -8.50 1.03 -1.46
N LEU A 154 -8.01 0.63 -2.64
CA LEU A 154 -6.65 0.93 -3.08
C LEU A 154 -6.44 2.43 -3.26
N GLU A 155 -7.33 3.12 -3.95
CA GLU A 155 -7.26 4.57 -4.13
C GLU A 155 -7.23 5.31 -2.79
N LYS A 156 -8.03 4.87 -1.81
CA LYS A 156 -8.01 5.42 -0.46
C LYS A 156 -6.66 5.22 0.20
N ASN A 157 -6.07 4.02 0.08
CA ASN A 157 -4.76 3.73 0.64
C ASN A 157 -3.66 4.55 -0.03
N PHE A 158 -3.67 4.69 -1.35
CA PHE A 158 -2.67 5.49 -2.05
C PHE A 158 -2.80 6.98 -1.73
N LYS A 159 -4.02 7.51 -1.63
CA LYS A 159 -4.26 8.89 -1.18
C LYS A 159 -3.75 9.13 0.23
N LEU A 160 -3.95 8.18 1.14
CA LEU A 160 -3.39 8.24 2.48
C LEU A 160 -1.85 8.31 2.43
N LEU A 161 -1.21 7.43 1.68
CA LEU A 161 0.26 7.43 1.55
C LEU A 161 0.76 8.75 0.93
N ALA A 162 0.10 9.23 -0.12
CA ALA A 162 0.45 10.50 -0.75
C ALA A 162 0.28 11.71 0.19
N GLU A 163 -0.77 11.75 1.01
CA GLU A 163 -0.98 12.82 1.99
C GLU A 163 0.13 12.86 3.06
N VAL A 164 0.55 11.67 3.53
CA VAL A 164 1.61 11.52 4.53
C VAL A 164 2.96 12.03 4.00
N PHE A 165 3.25 11.81 2.71
CA PHE A 165 4.53 12.14 2.08
C PHE A 165 4.50 13.35 1.12
N GLU A 166 3.38 14.07 1.06
CA GLU A 166 3.14 15.21 0.16
C GLU A 166 3.43 14.86 -1.32
N LYS A 167 2.87 13.73 -1.77
CA LYS A 167 3.03 13.17 -3.13
C LYS A 167 1.73 13.13 -3.93
N GLU A 168 0.78 14.02 -3.65
CA GLU A 168 -0.54 14.02 -4.27
C GLU A 168 -0.47 14.18 -5.80
N ASP A 169 0.35 15.10 -6.30
CA ASP A 169 0.51 15.32 -7.75
C ASP A 169 1.09 14.08 -8.47
N ALA A 170 2.07 13.41 -7.85
CA ALA A 170 2.66 12.19 -8.40
C ALA A 170 1.66 11.03 -8.39
N LEU A 171 0.81 10.96 -7.36
CA LEU A 171 -0.25 9.98 -7.29
C LEU A 171 -1.28 10.20 -8.40
N ASP A 172 -1.72 11.44 -8.63
CA ASP A 172 -2.73 11.76 -9.63
C ASP A 172 -2.27 11.34 -11.04
N GLU A 173 -1.01 11.59 -11.40
CA GLU A 173 -0.42 11.11 -12.66
C GLU A 173 -0.53 9.58 -12.80
N LYS A 174 -0.07 8.85 -11.77
CA LYS A 174 0.00 7.39 -11.81
C LYS A 174 -1.38 6.74 -11.77
N MET A 175 -2.32 7.33 -11.04
CA MET A 175 -3.71 6.85 -11.02
C MET A 175 -4.42 7.06 -12.34
N ASN A 176 -4.12 8.15 -13.07
CA ASN A 176 -4.68 8.36 -14.40
C ASN A 176 -4.20 7.27 -15.39
N GLU A 177 -2.92 6.91 -15.37
CA GLU A 177 -2.36 5.83 -16.19
C GLU A 177 -2.99 4.47 -15.87
N LEU A 178 -3.08 4.14 -14.58
CA LEU A 178 -3.63 2.88 -14.10
C LEU A 178 -5.12 2.76 -14.44
N ASN A 179 -5.92 3.79 -14.14
CA ASN A 179 -7.35 3.78 -14.40
C ASN A 179 -7.65 3.68 -15.90
N ALA A 180 -6.88 4.35 -16.76
CA ALA A 180 -7.02 4.22 -18.22
C ALA A 180 -6.75 2.78 -18.70
N SER A 181 -5.72 2.12 -18.15
CA SER A 181 -5.39 0.73 -18.47
C SER A 181 -6.50 -0.24 -18.03
N ILE A 182 -7.03 -0.03 -16.82
CA ILE A 182 -8.14 -0.82 -16.27
C ILE A 182 -9.41 -0.63 -17.09
N GLU A 183 -9.78 0.60 -17.44
CA GLU A 183 -10.96 0.89 -18.25
C GLU A 183 -10.87 0.24 -19.64
N ALA A 184 -9.70 0.30 -20.27
CA ALA A 184 -9.46 -0.34 -21.56
C ALA A 184 -9.61 -1.86 -21.47
N LEU A 185 -9.00 -2.49 -20.45
CA LEU A 185 -9.13 -3.92 -20.21
C LEU A 185 -10.58 -4.32 -19.92
N ASN A 186 -11.26 -3.59 -19.03
CA ASN A 186 -12.64 -3.85 -18.66
C ASN A 186 -13.57 -3.85 -19.88
N LYS A 187 -13.43 -2.84 -20.74
CA LYS A 187 -14.22 -2.74 -21.97
C LYS A 187 -14.03 -3.94 -22.89
N GLU A 188 -12.80 -4.43 -23.04
CA GLU A 188 -12.47 -5.57 -23.89
C GLU A 188 -12.96 -6.90 -23.28
N ALA A 189 -12.65 -7.12 -21.99
CA ALA A 189 -13.04 -8.33 -21.28
C ALA A 189 -14.56 -8.48 -21.14
N SER A 190 -15.28 -7.38 -20.85
CA SER A 190 -16.74 -7.39 -20.70
C SER A 190 -17.47 -7.68 -22.02
N ALA A 191 -16.84 -7.38 -23.16
CA ALA A 191 -17.37 -7.68 -24.48
C ALA A 191 -17.19 -9.17 -24.88
N SER A 192 -16.29 -9.90 -24.22
CA SER A 192 -16.07 -11.33 -24.44
C SER A 192 -17.15 -12.16 -23.75
N ASP A 193 -17.56 -13.27 -24.35
CA ASP A 193 -18.46 -14.26 -23.73
C ASP A 193 -17.70 -15.39 -22.99
N SER A 194 -16.37 -15.32 -22.98
CA SER A 194 -15.53 -16.32 -22.32
C SER A 194 -15.77 -16.31 -20.81
N LYS A 195 -16.06 -17.48 -20.25
CA LYS A 195 -16.19 -17.67 -18.80
C LYS A 195 -14.85 -17.98 -18.18
N THR A 196 -14.57 -17.34 -17.06
CA THR A 196 -13.27 -17.41 -16.38
C THR A 196 -13.41 -18.00 -14.99
N LEU A 197 -12.40 -18.75 -14.57
CA LEU A 197 -12.25 -19.25 -13.21
C LEU A 197 -10.87 -18.87 -12.70
N ILE A 198 -10.79 -18.45 -11.43
CA ILE A 198 -9.53 -18.08 -10.79
C ILE A 198 -9.23 -19.12 -9.71
N LEU A 199 -8.03 -19.68 -9.77
CA LEU A 199 -7.57 -20.68 -8.83
C LEU A 199 -6.30 -20.24 -8.10
N LEU A 200 -6.23 -20.57 -6.82
CA LEU A 200 -4.96 -20.68 -6.09
C LEU A 200 -4.60 -22.16 -5.98
N ALA A 201 -3.47 -22.55 -6.56
CA ALA A 201 -2.89 -23.87 -6.36
C ALA A 201 -1.91 -23.84 -5.18
N ASN A 202 -1.95 -24.87 -4.34
CA ASN A 202 -1.11 -24.98 -3.17
C ASN A 202 -0.93 -26.45 -2.77
N GLU A 203 0.27 -27.01 -2.96
CA GLU A 203 0.62 -28.37 -2.54
C GLU A 203 -0.40 -29.44 -3.01
N GLY A 204 -0.69 -29.47 -4.32
CA GLY A 204 -1.63 -30.43 -4.91
C GLY A 204 -3.12 -30.14 -4.67
N LYS A 205 -3.45 -29.06 -3.94
CA LYS A 205 -4.83 -28.62 -3.70
C LYS A 205 -5.14 -27.33 -4.45
N VAL A 206 -6.42 -27.09 -4.69
CA VAL A 206 -6.92 -25.90 -5.37
C VAL A 206 -8.07 -25.24 -4.63
N SER A 207 -8.01 -23.91 -4.55
CA SER A 207 -9.12 -23.07 -4.09
C SER A 207 -9.60 -22.19 -5.23
N ALA A 208 -10.92 -22.07 -5.40
CA ALA A 208 -11.55 -21.16 -6.36
C ALA A 208 -11.91 -19.81 -5.73
N PHE A 209 -11.83 -18.76 -6.54
CA PHE A 209 -12.09 -17.38 -6.16
C PHE A 209 -13.11 -16.78 -7.14
N GLY A 210 -14.15 -16.15 -6.57
CA GLY A 210 -15.18 -15.44 -7.31
C GLY A 210 -15.22 -13.95 -6.97
N GLN A 211 -16.29 -13.28 -7.37
CA GLN A 211 -16.55 -11.85 -7.09
C GLN A 211 -16.43 -11.53 -5.59
N GLY A 212 -15.90 -10.35 -5.27
CA GLY A 212 -15.66 -9.86 -3.90
C GLY A 212 -14.60 -10.60 -3.09
N SER A 213 -14.01 -11.67 -3.64
CA SER A 213 -12.90 -12.38 -3.00
C SER A 213 -11.56 -11.71 -3.26
N ARG A 214 -10.49 -12.25 -2.67
CA ARG A 214 -9.12 -11.74 -2.81
C ARG A 214 -8.68 -11.48 -4.26
N TYR A 215 -9.13 -12.32 -5.20
CA TYR A 215 -8.84 -12.18 -6.63
C TYR A 215 -10.07 -11.78 -7.45
N GLY A 216 -11.18 -11.47 -6.77
CA GLY A 216 -12.46 -11.12 -7.37
C GLY A 216 -12.40 -9.87 -8.24
N PHE A 217 -11.42 -8.99 -8.03
CA PHE A 217 -11.20 -7.81 -8.88
C PHE A 217 -10.98 -8.15 -10.36
N VAL A 218 -10.53 -9.36 -10.70
CA VAL A 218 -10.49 -9.81 -12.10
C VAL A 218 -11.89 -9.82 -12.73
N HIS A 219 -12.92 -10.13 -11.93
CA HIS A 219 -14.31 -10.04 -12.34
C HIS A 219 -14.89 -8.63 -12.11
N ASP A 220 -14.75 -8.13 -10.88
CA ASP A 220 -15.45 -6.92 -10.40
C ASP A 220 -14.90 -5.64 -11.04
N VAL A 221 -13.62 -5.63 -11.40
CA VAL A 221 -12.89 -4.45 -11.87
C VAL A 221 -12.42 -4.66 -13.32
N PHE A 222 -11.77 -5.78 -13.62
CA PHE A 222 -11.23 -6.04 -14.96
C PHE A 222 -12.27 -6.57 -15.95
N GLY A 223 -13.50 -6.89 -15.51
CA GLY A 223 -14.62 -7.20 -16.40
C GLY A 223 -14.68 -8.62 -16.95
N PHE A 224 -13.81 -9.54 -16.50
CA PHE A 224 -13.89 -10.94 -16.93
C PHE A 224 -15.10 -11.63 -16.31
N LYS A 225 -15.93 -12.28 -17.14
CA LYS A 225 -17.11 -13.00 -16.67
C LYS A 225 -16.73 -14.21 -15.82
N ALA A 226 -17.28 -14.31 -14.62
CA ALA A 226 -17.08 -15.48 -13.75
C ALA A 226 -17.82 -16.71 -14.31
N VAL A 227 -17.25 -17.90 -14.13
CA VAL A 227 -17.93 -19.16 -14.48
C VAL A 227 -18.98 -19.57 -13.43
N ASP A 228 -18.83 -19.08 -12.20
CA ASP A 228 -19.72 -19.37 -11.07
C ASP A 228 -19.83 -18.15 -10.13
N ASP A 229 -21.03 -17.58 -10.06
CA ASP A 229 -21.33 -16.42 -9.22
C ASP A 229 -21.65 -16.81 -7.75
N ASN A 230 -21.67 -18.11 -7.42
CA ASN A 230 -22.07 -18.62 -6.11
C ASN A 230 -20.89 -19.14 -5.26
N LEU A 231 -19.66 -18.83 -5.65
CA LEU A 231 -18.48 -19.20 -4.86
C LEU A 231 -18.48 -18.47 -3.51
N GLU A 232 -18.15 -19.21 -2.46
CA GLU A 232 -17.96 -18.62 -1.13
C GLU A 232 -16.83 -17.58 -1.15
N VAL A 233 -17.12 -16.40 -0.59
CA VAL A 233 -16.16 -15.30 -0.51
C VAL A 233 -15.34 -15.42 0.77
N SER A 234 -14.07 -15.80 0.63
CA SER A 234 -13.10 -15.83 1.72
C SER A 234 -11.70 -15.42 1.27
N GLN A 235 -10.82 -15.09 2.22
CA GLN A 235 -9.42 -14.76 1.92
C GLN A 235 -8.62 -15.96 1.34
N HIS A 236 -9.07 -17.18 1.60
CA HIS A 236 -8.42 -18.42 1.15
C HIS A 236 -9.16 -19.11 0.00
N GLY A 237 -10.24 -18.50 -0.49
CA GLY A 237 -11.11 -19.07 -1.51
C GLY A 237 -11.92 -20.26 -1.00
N GLN A 238 -12.76 -20.81 -1.88
CA GLN A 238 -13.49 -22.04 -1.62
C GLN A 238 -12.65 -23.22 -2.09
N SER A 239 -12.39 -24.21 -1.24
CA SER A 239 -11.73 -25.45 -1.68
C SER A 239 -12.60 -26.15 -2.73
N VAL A 240 -12.02 -26.51 -3.87
CA VAL A 240 -12.73 -27.21 -4.95
C VAL A 240 -11.98 -28.46 -5.40
N THR A 241 -12.66 -29.34 -6.14
CA THR A 241 -12.04 -30.53 -6.74
C THR A 241 -11.79 -30.33 -8.24
N PHE A 242 -11.03 -31.23 -8.86
CA PHE A 242 -10.84 -31.19 -10.31
C PHE A 242 -12.12 -31.52 -11.09
N GLU A 243 -13.02 -32.31 -10.51
CA GLU A 243 -14.37 -32.55 -11.05
C GLU A 243 -15.19 -31.25 -11.07
N TYR A 244 -15.09 -30.40 -10.05
CA TYR A 244 -15.73 -29.09 -10.07
C TYR A 244 -15.20 -28.23 -11.23
N ILE A 245 -13.88 -28.22 -11.45
CA ILE A 245 -13.27 -27.48 -12.56
C ILE A 245 -13.79 -28.00 -13.91
N LEU A 246 -13.89 -29.33 -14.06
CA LEU A 246 -14.43 -29.96 -15.26
C LEU A 246 -15.94 -29.69 -15.44
N GLU A 247 -16.72 -29.71 -14.36
CA GLU A 247 -18.16 -29.44 -14.37
C GLU A 247 -18.44 -28.00 -14.80
N LYS A 248 -17.70 -27.04 -14.23
CA LYS A 248 -17.82 -25.61 -14.58
C LYS A 248 -17.29 -25.32 -15.98
N ASN A 249 -16.29 -26.09 -16.43
CA ASN A 249 -15.69 -26.03 -17.75
C ASN A 249 -15.37 -24.58 -18.21
N PRO A 250 -14.50 -23.85 -17.50
CA PRO A 250 -14.17 -22.47 -17.86
C PRO A 250 -13.44 -22.40 -19.21
N ASP A 251 -13.64 -21.30 -19.92
CA ASP A 251 -12.94 -21.00 -21.18
C ASP A 251 -11.52 -20.46 -20.91
N VAL A 252 -11.34 -19.77 -19.79
CA VAL A 252 -10.02 -19.30 -19.29
C VAL A 252 -9.85 -19.70 -17.84
N LEU A 253 -8.67 -20.21 -17.50
CA LEU A 253 -8.28 -20.52 -16.13
C LEU A 253 -7.11 -19.62 -15.72
N PHE A 254 -7.35 -18.69 -14.80
CA PHE A 254 -6.30 -17.91 -14.17
C PHE A 254 -5.76 -18.66 -12.95
N VAL A 255 -4.45 -18.84 -12.87
CA VAL A 255 -3.82 -19.69 -11.86
C VAL A 255 -2.74 -18.93 -11.12
N VAL A 256 -2.92 -18.78 -9.81
CA VAL A 256 -1.88 -18.31 -8.89
C VAL A 256 -1.23 -19.52 -8.22
N ASP A 257 0.08 -19.67 -8.36
CA ASP A 257 0.84 -20.77 -7.75
C ASP A 257 1.43 -20.35 -6.40
N ARG A 258 0.75 -20.71 -5.30
CA ARG A 258 1.26 -20.38 -3.97
C ARG A 258 2.61 -21.05 -3.68
N SER A 259 2.80 -22.29 -4.11
CA SER A 259 4.03 -23.03 -3.88
C SER A 259 5.22 -22.35 -4.57
N ALA A 260 5.03 -21.81 -5.77
CA ALA A 260 6.04 -20.97 -6.43
C ALA A 260 6.31 -19.65 -5.70
N ALA A 261 5.31 -19.04 -5.05
CA ALA A 261 5.46 -17.77 -4.35
C ALA A 261 6.23 -17.86 -3.03
N ILE A 262 6.18 -19.02 -2.34
CA ILE A 262 6.71 -19.13 -0.97
C ILE A 262 7.61 -20.35 -0.70
N GLY A 263 7.96 -21.13 -1.73
CA GLY A 263 8.88 -22.27 -1.61
C GLY A 263 8.17 -23.58 -1.21
N GLY A 264 7.25 -24.05 -2.06
CA GLY A 264 6.56 -25.33 -1.94
C GLY A 264 7.12 -26.42 -2.86
N GLU A 265 6.69 -27.67 -2.66
CA GLU A 265 7.20 -28.84 -3.41
C GLU A 265 6.40 -29.09 -4.69
N VAL A 266 5.06 -29.02 -4.59
CA VAL A 266 4.17 -29.31 -5.72
C VAL A 266 3.60 -28.02 -6.29
N GLY A 267 4.04 -27.67 -7.51
CA GLY A 267 3.59 -26.48 -8.22
C GLY A 267 2.20 -26.62 -8.84
N ALA A 268 1.69 -25.50 -9.34
CA ALA A 268 0.35 -25.39 -9.93
C ALA A 268 0.20 -26.24 -11.20
N LYS A 269 1.25 -26.33 -12.02
CA LYS A 269 1.23 -27.10 -13.26
C LYS A 269 1.05 -28.60 -13.00
N ASP A 270 1.85 -29.13 -12.08
CA ASP A 270 1.76 -30.55 -11.67
C ASP A 270 0.41 -30.85 -10.98
N THR A 271 -0.14 -29.86 -10.27
CA THR A 271 -1.46 -29.96 -9.63
C THR A 271 -2.59 -29.99 -10.68
N LEU A 272 -2.55 -29.10 -11.67
CA LEU A 272 -3.69 -28.84 -12.55
C LEU A 272 -3.67 -29.66 -13.84
N GLU A 273 -2.53 -30.05 -14.39
CA GLU A 273 -2.49 -30.76 -15.68
C GLU A 273 -2.76 -32.27 -15.53
N ASN A 274 -3.92 -32.60 -14.95
CA ASN A 274 -4.44 -33.96 -14.79
C ASN A 274 -5.57 -34.28 -15.79
N GLU A 275 -5.95 -35.56 -15.90
CA GLU A 275 -6.93 -36.03 -16.90
C GLU A 275 -8.30 -35.33 -16.89
N LEU A 276 -8.72 -34.76 -15.75
CA LEU A 276 -9.98 -34.05 -15.64
C LEU A 276 -9.86 -32.64 -16.20
N VAL A 277 -8.87 -31.87 -15.75
CA VAL A 277 -8.66 -30.50 -16.21
C VAL A 277 -8.26 -30.49 -17.70
N MET A 278 -7.54 -31.49 -18.18
CA MET A 278 -7.21 -31.64 -19.61
C MET A 278 -8.45 -31.74 -20.52
N LYS A 279 -9.62 -32.07 -19.97
CA LYS A 279 -10.88 -32.12 -20.72
C LYS A 279 -11.59 -30.77 -20.81
N THR A 280 -11.15 -29.75 -20.07
CA THR A 280 -11.76 -28.41 -20.05
C THR A 280 -11.49 -27.62 -21.34
N ASN A 281 -12.33 -26.62 -21.61
CA ASN A 281 -12.11 -25.65 -22.70
C ASN A 281 -10.78 -24.90 -22.49
N ALA A 282 -10.53 -24.42 -21.27
CA ALA A 282 -9.29 -23.71 -20.93
C ALA A 282 -8.03 -24.52 -21.32
N TYR A 283 -7.93 -25.80 -20.94
CA TYR A 283 -6.77 -26.62 -21.30
C TYR A 283 -6.66 -26.83 -22.82
N LYS A 284 -7.77 -27.26 -23.45
CA LYS A 284 -7.79 -27.60 -24.89
C LYS A 284 -7.42 -26.41 -25.79
N ASN A 285 -7.75 -25.20 -25.35
CA ASN A 285 -7.50 -23.97 -26.09
C ASN A 285 -6.22 -23.26 -25.65
N GLY A 286 -5.41 -23.84 -24.75
CA GLY A 286 -4.18 -23.20 -24.25
C GLY A 286 -4.43 -21.95 -23.41
N LYS A 287 -5.60 -21.86 -22.76
CA LYS A 287 -6.06 -20.72 -21.96
C LYS A 287 -5.96 -20.98 -20.45
N ILE A 288 -4.95 -21.75 -20.05
CA ILE A 288 -4.50 -21.78 -18.65
C ILE A 288 -3.40 -20.74 -18.51
N ILE A 289 -3.70 -19.65 -17.82
CA ILE A 289 -2.81 -18.51 -17.63
C ILE A 289 -2.22 -18.62 -16.22
N TYR A 290 -0.96 -19.07 -16.16
CA TYR A 290 -0.18 -19.07 -14.92
C TYR A 290 0.35 -17.66 -14.67
N LEU A 291 -0.19 -17.03 -13.64
CA LEU A 291 0.10 -15.65 -13.26
C LEU A 291 1.40 -15.54 -12.48
N ASP A 292 1.99 -14.34 -12.39
CA ASP A 292 3.15 -14.08 -11.54
C ASP A 292 2.78 -14.31 -10.08
N ALA A 293 3.16 -15.47 -9.57
CA ALA A 293 2.75 -15.91 -8.25
C ALA A 293 3.19 -14.95 -7.12
N VAL A 294 4.37 -14.34 -7.24
CA VAL A 294 4.87 -13.40 -6.23
C VAL A 294 4.08 -12.10 -6.30
N ASN A 295 3.79 -11.60 -7.49
CA ASN A 295 2.95 -10.41 -7.68
C ASN A 295 1.54 -10.64 -7.11
N TRP A 296 0.87 -11.72 -7.51
CA TRP A 296 -0.51 -11.99 -7.11
C TRP A 296 -0.67 -12.48 -5.67
N TYR A 297 0.30 -13.21 -5.13
CA TYR A 297 0.21 -13.74 -3.77
C TYR A 297 0.92 -12.89 -2.72
N ILE A 298 2.06 -12.28 -3.03
CA ILE A 298 2.90 -11.58 -2.04
C ILE A 298 2.81 -10.06 -2.17
N ALA A 299 2.94 -9.53 -3.39
CA ALA A 299 3.24 -8.12 -3.65
C ALA A 299 2.07 -7.24 -4.16
N GLY A 300 0.91 -7.83 -4.44
CA GLY A 300 -0.23 -7.11 -5.01
C GLY A 300 -0.74 -5.96 -4.14
N ASN A 301 -1.74 -5.24 -4.67
CA ASN A 301 -2.36 -4.06 -4.05
C ASN A 301 -1.50 -2.77 -4.08
N GLY A 302 -0.39 -2.75 -4.80
CA GLY A 302 0.37 -1.53 -5.11
C GLY A 302 0.06 -0.98 -6.50
N ILE A 303 0.63 0.17 -6.85
CA ILE A 303 0.36 0.87 -8.12
C ILE A 303 0.93 0.07 -9.30
N THR A 304 2.23 -0.22 -9.31
CA THR A 304 2.86 -0.91 -10.46
C THR A 304 2.50 -2.38 -10.49
N SER A 305 2.35 -3.00 -9.32
CA SER A 305 1.88 -4.38 -9.19
C SER A 305 0.49 -4.56 -9.82
N THR A 306 -0.46 -3.64 -9.55
CA THR A 306 -1.80 -3.66 -10.16
C THR A 306 -1.73 -3.41 -11.67
N GLN A 307 -0.90 -2.48 -12.14
CA GLN A 307 -0.69 -2.26 -13.57
C GLN A 307 -0.20 -3.53 -14.28
N SER A 308 0.76 -4.24 -13.69
CA SER A 308 1.21 -5.50 -14.26
C SER A 308 0.15 -6.60 -14.21
N MET A 309 -0.72 -6.63 -13.19
CA MET A 309 -1.83 -7.58 -13.15
C MET A 309 -2.81 -7.34 -14.31
N VAL A 310 -3.07 -6.07 -14.68
CA VAL A 310 -3.85 -5.70 -15.87
C VAL A 310 -3.20 -6.28 -17.13
N GLU A 311 -1.89 -6.11 -17.30
CA GLU A 311 -1.14 -6.63 -18.44
C GLU A 311 -1.14 -8.15 -18.52
N GLU A 312 -0.96 -8.83 -17.38
CA GLU A 312 -0.92 -10.29 -17.28
C GLU A 312 -2.26 -10.92 -17.68
N VAL A 313 -3.39 -10.41 -17.18
CA VAL A 313 -4.70 -10.98 -17.53
C VAL A 313 -5.15 -10.60 -18.93
N LYS A 314 -4.68 -9.49 -19.48
CA LYS A 314 -5.01 -9.07 -20.84
C LYS A 314 -4.60 -10.13 -21.88
N ALA A 315 -3.50 -10.86 -21.63
CA ALA A 315 -3.08 -11.97 -22.48
C ALA A 315 -4.14 -13.08 -22.63
N ALA A 316 -5.13 -13.16 -21.73
CA ALA A 316 -6.26 -14.09 -21.89
C ALA A 316 -7.20 -13.72 -23.05
N LEU A 317 -7.21 -12.45 -23.48
CA LEU A 317 -8.08 -11.93 -24.55
C LEU A 317 -7.51 -12.15 -25.96
N GLU A 318 -6.21 -12.43 -26.07
CA GLU A 318 -5.49 -12.68 -27.33
C GLU A 318 -5.59 -14.14 -27.80
#